data_AF-A0A4Y2BJ55-F1
#
_entry.id   AF-A0A4Y2BJ55-F1
#
_cell.length_a   1.000
_cell.length_b   1.000
_cell.length_c   1.000
_cell.angle_alpha   90.00
_cell.angle_beta   90.00
_cell.angle_gamma   90.00
#
_symmetry.space_group_name_H-M   'P 1'
#
loop_
_entity.id
_entity.type
_entity.pdbx_description
1 polymer ?
#
loop_
_entity_poly.entity_id
_entity_poly.type
_entity_poly.pdbx_seq_one_letter_code
_entity_poly.pdbx_strand_id
1 'polypeptide(L)'
;MIERRKTVVVNLNIEHKENFGNRFLYFSSYPRIIRITAWILRFCQNVRANSYKLTKEMSYEEIQKAEETLIRIIQSEWSLDKREKYTQTIQFYEENKILKVRSRLILGQDPEDFVRPTVLPDHPIVRRLIDYAHKTLHHAGVQTTLSHLRG
;
A
#
# COMPACT_ATOMS: atom_id res chain seq x y z
N MET A 1 -27.28 11.43 44.04
CA MET A 1 -26.66 12.46 43.20
C MET A 1 -25.79 11.76 42.16
N ILE A 2 -26.16 11.82 40.88
CA ILE A 2 -25.37 11.24 39.78
C ILE A 2 -24.53 12.37 39.19
N GLU A 3 -23.22 12.29 39.35
CA GLU A 3 -22.27 13.27 38.82
C GLU A 3 -22.12 13.09 37.30
N ARG A 4 -22.63 14.05 36.52
CA ARG A 4 -22.41 14.10 35.07
C ARG A 4 -21.03 14.67 34.81
N ARG A 5 -20.06 13.81 34.47
CA ARG A 5 -18.78 14.25 33.90
C ARG A 5 -19.04 14.93 32.56
N LYS A 6 -18.51 16.14 32.38
CA LYS A 6 -18.52 16.84 31.10
C LYS A 6 -17.67 16.06 30.10
N THR A 7 -18.29 15.49 29.08
CA THR A 7 -17.58 14.93 27.93
C THR A 7 -17.07 16.09 27.09
N VAL A 8 -15.76 16.30 27.09
CA VAL A 8 -15.12 17.25 26.18
C VAL A 8 -15.20 16.67 24.78
N VAL A 9 -16.12 17.20 23.97
CA VAL A 9 -16.17 16.90 22.54
C VAL A 9 -15.09 17.75 21.88
N VAL A 10 -13.98 17.13 21.53
CA VAL A 10 -12.94 17.79 20.74
C VAL A 10 -13.39 17.71 19.28
N ASN A 11 -13.84 18.85 18.73
CA ASN A 11 -13.96 19.01 17.28
C ASN A 11 -12.55 19.10 16.72
N LEU A 12 -12.01 17.99 16.24
CA LEU A 12 -10.79 18.01 15.43
C LEU A 12 -11.19 18.56 14.06
N ASN A 13 -10.81 19.81 13.81
CA ASN A 13 -10.87 20.40 12.48
C ASN A 13 -9.83 19.69 11.62
N ILE A 14 -10.22 18.60 10.95
CA ILE A 14 -9.32 17.81 10.09
C ILE A 14 -9.21 18.52 8.74
N GLU A 15 -8.54 19.66 8.71
CA GLU A 15 -8.14 20.33 7.47
C GLU A 15 -6.62 20.37 7.33
N HIS A 16 -6.10 19.20 6.99
CA HIS A 16 -5.34 18.87 5.79
C HIS A 16 -5.13 17.37 5.97
N LYS A 17 -5.59 16.55 5.03
CA LYS A 17 -5.35 15.11 5.05
C LYS A 17 -3.83 14.95 4.89
N GLU A 18 -3.07 14.99 5.98
CA GLU A 18 -1.66 14.63 5.95
C GLU A 18 -1.63 13.22 5.36
N ASN A 19 -1.03 13.09 4.18
CA ASN A 19 -0.81 11.78 3.59
C ASN A 19 0.07 11.00 4.56
N PHE A 20 -0.54 10.05 5.27
CA PHE A 20 0.14 9.17 6.21
C PHE A 20 1.32 8.46 5.53
N GLY A 21 1.19 8.15 4.25
CA GLY A 21 2.24 7.66 3.35
C GLY A 21 3.51 8.51 3.37
N ASN A 22 3.40 9.84 3.51
CA ASN A 22 4.57 10.72 3.54
C ASN A 22 5.49 10.43 4.73
N ARG A 23 4.99 9.88 5.83
CA ARG A 23 5.82 9.50 6.99
C ARG A 23 6.84 8.42 6.65
N PHE A 24 6.50 7.52 5.71
CA PHE A 24 7.43 6.50 5.22
C PHE A 24 8.55 7.08 4.35
N LEU A 25 8.41 8.31 3.85
CA LEU A 25 9.45 8.98 3.06
C LEU A 25 10.64 9.43 3.91
N TYR A 26 10.54 9.35 5.24
CA TYR A 26 11.74 9.43 6.09
C TYR A 26 12.76 8.35 5.72
N PHE A 27 12.31 7.17 5.28
CA PHE A 27 13.20 6.08 4.89
C PHE A 27 13.65 6.22 3.44
N SER A 28 14.96 6.07 3.22
CA SER A 28 15.61 6.32 1.93
C SER A 28 15.34 5.27 0.84
N SER A 29 14.97 4.04 1.18
CA SER A 29 14.79 2.96 0.21
C SER A 29 13.49 2.19 0.40
N TYR A 30 12.94 1.68 -0.70
CA TYR A 30 11.71 0.88 -0.68
C TYR A 30 11.82 -0.38 0.21
N PRO A 31 12.89 -1.19 0.17
CA PRO A 31 13.03 -2.33 1.08
C PRO A 31 13.04 -1.95 2.56
N ARG A 32 13.56 -0.77 2.90
CA ARG A 32 13.55 -0.27 4.28
C ARG A 32 12.13 0.12 4.71
N ILE A 33 11.37 0.74 3.81
CA ILE A 33 9.95 1.04 4.04
C ILE A 33 9.18 -0.26 4.34
N ILE A 34 9.31 -1.28 3.50
CA ILE A 34 8.64 -2.57 3.70
C ILE A 34 9.02 -3.23 5.03
N ARG A 35 10.32 -3.30 5.35
CA ARG A 35 10.79 -3.87 6.63
C ARG A 35 10.21 -3.15 7.83
N ILE A 36 10.19 -1.82 7.83
CA ILE A 36 9.65 -1.04 8.95
C ILE A 36 8.14 -1.23 9.06
N THR A 37 7.41 -1.22 7.94
CA THR A 37 5.97 -1.50 7.93
C THR A 37 5.67 -2.88 8.52
N ALA A 38 6.44 -3.91 8.15
CA ALA A 38 6.29 -5.26 8.70
C ALA A 38 6.54 -5.29 10.22
N TRP A 39 7.59 -4.61 10.71
CA TRP A 39 7.86 -4.49 12.15
C TRP A 39 6.73 -3.77 12.90
N ILE A 40 6.17 -2.70 12.34
CA ILE A 40 5.04 -1.97 12.93
C ILE A 40 3.82 -2.91 13.02
N LEU A 41 3.51 -3.66 11.96
CA LEU A 41 2.41 -4.61 11.95
C LEU A 41 2.60 -5.73 12.99
N ARG A 42 3.80 -6.30 13.07
CA ARG A 42 4.18 -7.31 14.07
C ARG A 42 4.04 -6.77 15.48
N PHE A 43 4.52 -5.55 15.73
CA PHE A 43 4.36 -4.89 17.03
C PHE A 43 2.89 -4.77 17.40
N CYS A 44 2.07 -4.24 16.48
CA CYS A 44 0.62 -4.14 16.66
C CYS A 44 -0.04 -5.50 16.94
N GLN A 45 0.43 -6.58 16.33
CA GLN A 45 -0.05 -7.93 16.62
C GLN A 45 0.35 -8.37 18.04
N ASN A 46 1.62 -8.25 18.39
CA ASN A 46 2.18 -8.71 19.67
C ASN A 46 1.61 -7.98 20.90
N VAL A 47 1.14 -6.73 20.75
CA VAL A 47 0.50 -5.98 21.84
C VAL A 47 -0.98 -6.30 22.01
N ARG A 48 -1.63 -6.99 21.07
CA ARG A 48 -3.04 -7.39 21.21
C ARG A 48 -3.19 -8.47 22.28
N ALA A 49 -4.22 -8.34 23.11
CA ALA A 49 -4.57 -9.35 24.10
C ALA A 49 -4.81 -10.71 23.43
N ASN A 50 -4.34 -11.79 24.05
CA ASN A 50 -4.45 -13.17 23.56
C ASN A 50 -3.83 -13.43 22.17
N SER A 51 -2.91 -12.58 21.71
CA SER A 51 -2.14 -12.83 20.49
C SER A 51 -0.98 -13.80 20.74
N TYR A 52 -0.65 -14.60 19.72
CA TYR A 52 0.60 -15.35 19.74
C TYR A 52 1.76 -14.40 19.46
N LYS A 53 2.75 -14.38 20.34
CA LYS A 53 3.92 -13.48 20.22
C LYS A 53 4.84 -13.98 19.12
N LEU A 54 5.00 -13.18 18.08
CA LEU A 54 5.97 -13.42 17.02
C LEU A 54 7.33 -12.87 17.45
N THR A 55 8.26 -13.76 17.77
CA THR A 55 9.64 -13.42 18.18
C THR A 55 10.70 -13.90 17.21
N LYS A 56 10.31 -14.70 16.20
CA LYS A 56 11.21 -15.26 15.18
C LYS A 56 11.56 -14.23 14.11
N GLU A 57 12.39 -14.64 13.16
CA GLU A 57 12.69 -13.85 11.95
C GLU A 57 11.41 -13.45 11.19
N MET A 58 11.50 -12.40 10.38
CA MET A 58 10.37 -11.90 9.58
C MET A 58 9.98 -12.95 8.55
N SER A 59 8.74 -13.43 8.60
CA SER A 59 8.26 -14.38 7.60
C SER A 59 7.92 -13.68 6.29
N TYR A 60 7.88 -14.47 5.20
CA TYR A 60 7.39 -14.00 3.91
C TYR A 60 5.96 -13.43 4.01
N GLU A 61 5.08 -14.09 4.77
CA GLU A 61 3.70 -13.62 4.97
C GLU A 61 3.62 -12.23 5.63
N GLU A 62 4.54 -11.92 6.54
CA GLU A 62 4.61 -10.60 7.19
C GLU A 62 5.08 -9.52 6.22
N ILE A 63 6.01 -9.86 5.34
CA ILE A 63 6.48 -8.97 4.26
C ILE A 63 5.33 -8.72 3.28
N GLN A 64 4.64 -9.77 2.84
CA GLN A 64 3.49 -9.65 1.94
C GLN A 64 2.37 -8.79 2.57
N LYS A 65 2.02 -9.02 3.84
CA LYS A 65 1.03 -8.19 4.56
C LYS A 65 1.48 -6.72 4.67
N ALA A 66 2.78 -6.48 4.79
CA ALA A 66 3.32 -5.12 4.82
C ALA A 66 3.20 -4.43 3.46
N GLU A 67 3.47 -5.14 2.37
CA GLU A 67 3.27 -4.65 1.00
C GLU A 67 1.81 -4.32 0.73
N GLU A 68 0.89 -5.24 1.02
CA GLU A 68 -0.56 -5.03 0.89
C GLU A 68 -1.05 -3.84 1.71
N THR A 69 -0.54 -3.69 2.94
CA THR A 69 -0.86 -2.54 3.80
C THR A 69 -0.37 -1.23 3.20
N LEU A 70 0.84 -1.22 2.64
CA LEU A 70 1.41 -0.04 2.00
C LEU A 70 0.62 0.36 0.75
N ILE A 71 0.21 -0.62 -0.06
CA ILE A 71 -0.64 -0.42 -1.23
C ILE A 71 -1.97 0.21 -0.82
N ARG A 72 -2.61 -0.30 0.25
CA ARG A 72 -3.86 0.25 0.77
C ARG A 72 -3.71 1.71 1.20
N ILE A 73 -2.61 2.06 1.87
CA ILE A 73 -2.32 3.45 2.24
C ILE A 73 -2.21 4.32 0.98
N ILE A 74 -1.38 3.91 0.02
CA ILE A 74 -1.17 4.62 -1.25
C ILE A 74 -2.50 4.85 -1.99
N GLN A 75 -3.35 3.82 -2.08
CA GLN A 75 -4.64 3.90 -2.75
C GLN A 75 -5.66 4.75 -1.99
N SER A 76 -5.62 4.77 -0.66
CA SER A 76 -6.49 5.60 0.18
C SER A 76 -6.17 7.10 0.09
N GLU A 77 -4.93 7.42 -0.27
CA GLU A 77 -4.43 8.78 -0.49
C GLU A 77 -4.60 9.23 -1.94
N TRP A 78 -5.13 8.35 -2.80
CA TRP A 78 -5.39 8.70 -4.18
C TRP A 78 -6.59 9.64 -4.29
N SER A 79 -6.32 10.87 -4.75
CA SER A 79 -7.35 11.89 -5.02
C SER A 79 -8.50 11.35 -5.87
N LEU A 80 -9.73 11.57 -5.41
CA LEU A 80 -10.95 11.16 -6.10
C LEU A 80 -11.07 11.82 -7.49
N ASP A 81 -10.78 13.12 -7.60
CA ASP A 81 -10.80 13.84 -8.88
C ASP A 81 -9.84 13.23 -9.92
N LYS A 82 -8.66 12.77 -9.46
CA LYS A 82 -7.71 12.07 -10.32
C LYS A 82 -8.21 10.67 -10.69
N ARG A 83 -8.88 9.98 -9.77
CA ARG A 83 -9.44 8.64 -9.97
C ARG A 83 -10.61 8.66 -10.98
N GLU A 84 -11.53 9.60 -10.84
CA GLU A 84 -12.73 9.71 -11.70
C GLU A 84 -12.39 9.87 -13.18
N LYS A 85 -11.30 10.58 -13.49
CA LYS A 85 -10.77 10.69 -14.86
C LYS A 85 -10.49 9.34 -15.51
N TYR A 86 -10.05 8.35 -14.73
CA TYR A 86 -9.74 7.02 -15.24
C TYR A 86 -10.96 6.09 -15.28
N THR A 87 -11.96 6.31 -14.43
CA THR A 87 -13.17 5.46 -14.36
C THR A 87 -13.96 5.45 -15.68
N GLN A 88 -13.83 6.50 -16.51
CA GLN A 88 -14.45 6.55 -17.84
C GLN A 88 -13.83 5.56 -18.84
N THR A 89 -12.57 5.17 -18.66
CA THR A 89 -11.82 4.30 -19.60
C THR A 89 -11.46 2.95 -18.99
N ILE A 90 -11.29 2.90 -17.68
CA ILE A 90 -10.79 1.76 -16.92
C ILE A 90 -11.86 1.30 -15.94
N GLN A 91 -12.18 0.01 -15.97
CA GLN A 91 -13.03 -0.61 -14.95
C GLN A 91 -12.17 -1.04 -13.77
N PHE A 92 -12.50 -0.54 -12.59
CA PHE A 92 -11.86 -0.95 -11.35
C PHE A 92 -12.74 -1.92 -10.57
N TYR A 93 -12.12 -2.79 -9.79
CA TYR A 93 -12.79 -3.60 -8.78
C TYR A 93 -11.89 -3.69 -7.53
N GLU A 94 -12.48 -4.03 -6.40
CA GLU A 94 -11.77 -4.11 -5.12
C GLU A 94 -11.67 -5.56 -4.64
N GLU A 95 -10.46 -6.00 -4.29
CA GLU A 95 -10.16 -7.32 -3.73
C GLU A 95 -9.29 -7.11 -2.49
N ASN A 96 -9.68 -7.65 -1.33
CA ASN A 96 -8.94 -7.46 -0.07
C ASN A 96 -8.68 -5.99 0.33
N LYS A 97 -9.59 -5.08 -0.05
CA LYS A 97 -9.45 -3.61 0.09
C LYS A 97 -8.34 -3.00 -0.77
N ILE A 98 -7.89 -3.73 -1.78
CA ILE A 98 -6.93 -3.27 -2.78
C ILE A 98 -7.67 -3.10 -4.10
N LEU A 99 -7.55 -1.91 -4.67
CA LEU A 99 -8.10 -1.59 -5.98
C LEU A 99 -7.26 -2.24 -7.08
N LYS A 100 -7.93 -3.00 -7.94
CA LYS A 100 -7.34 -3.68 -9.11
C LYS A 100 -8.05 -3.26 -10.38
N VAL A 101 -7.36 -3.37 -11.51
CA VAL A 101 -7.95 -3.13 -12.83
C VAL A 101 -8.62 -4.39 -13.34
N ARG A 102 -9.85 -4.27 -13.83
CA ARG A 102 -10.49 -5.31 -14.61
C ARG A 102 -9.98 -5.22 -16.05
N SER A 103 -9.09 -6.13 -16.44
CA SER A 103 -8.68 -6.22 -17.84
C SER A 103 -9.81 -6.82 -18.69
N ARG A 104 -9.91 -6.40 -19.96
CA ARG A 104 -10.86 -6.99 -20.93
C ARG A 104 -10.33 -8.29 -21.56
N LEU A 105 -9.05 -8.63 -21.30
CA LEU A 105 -8.39 -9.81 -21.84
C LEU A 105 -8.58 -10.97 -20.87
N ILE A 106 -9.70 -11.67 -21.00
CA ILE A 106 -10.05 -12.88 -20.22
C ILE A 106 -9.47 -14.16 -20.90
N LEU A 107 -8.77 -14.03 -22.03
CA LEU A 107 -8.47 -15.12 -22.97
C LEU A 107 -7.00 -15.56 -23.00
N GLY A 108 -6.30 -15.56 -21.87
CA GLY A 108 -4.92 -16.09 -21.77
C GLY A 108 -4.73 -16.92 -20.51
N GLN A 109 -3.95 -18.00 -20.58
CA GLN A 109 -3.43 -18.76 -19.43
C GLN A 109 -2.36 -17.97 -18.66
N ASP A 110 -2.49 -16.65 -18.59
CA ASP A 110 -1.52 -15.79 -17.93
C ASP A 110 -1.73 -15.83 -16.41
N PRO A 111 -0.66 -15.62 -15.62
CA PRO A 111 -0.76 -15.55 -14.16
C PRO A 111 -1.82 -14.55 -13.70
N GLU A 112 -2.47 -14.83 -12.57
CA GLU A 112 -3.62 -14.06 -12.08
C GLU A 112 -3.32 -12.58 -11.85
N ASP A 113 -2.08 -12.24 -11.46
CA ASP A 113 -1.59 -10.87 -11.30
C ASP A 113 -1.42 -10.12 -12.63
N PHE A 114 -1.18 -10.85 -13.72
CA PHE A 114 -1.13 -10.31 -15.08
C PHE A 114 -2.54 -10.01 -15.61
N VAL A 115 -3.50 -10.87 -15.28
CA VAL A 115 -4.91 -10.69 -15.65
C VAL A 115 -5.54 -9.57 -14.82
N ARG A 116 -5.10 -9.37 -13.57
CA ARG A 116 -5.74 -8.46 -12.61
C ARG A 116 -4.72 -7.55 -11.90
N PRO A 117 -4.09 -6.62 -12.63
CA PRO A 117 -3.01 -5.81 -12.08
C PRO A 117 -3.50 -4.86 -10.99
N THR A 118 -2.70 -4.75 -9.93
CA THR A 118 -2.93 -3.83 -8.81
C THR A 118 -2.71 -2.38 -9.24
N VAL A 119 -3.66 -1.50 -8.89
CA VAL A 119 -3.56 -0.08 -9.23
C VAL A 119 -2.58 0.62 -8.29
N LEU A 120 -1.47 1.12 -8.83
CA LEU A 120 -0.53 1.97 -8.09
C LEU A 120 -0.64 3.42 -8.59
N PRO A 121 -1.38 4.30 -7.89
CA PRO A 121 -1.48 5.71 -8.26
C PRO A 121 -0.14 6.44 -8.06
N ASP A 122 -0.02 7.62 -8.67
CA ASP A 122 1.16 8.47 -8.47
C ASP A 122 1.34 8.83 -6.99
N HIS A 123 2.43 8.34 -6.41
CA HIS A 123 2.75 8.51 -5.00
C HIS A 123 4.28 8.44 -4.81
N PRO A 124 4.89 9.25 -3.92
CA PRO A 124 6.33 9.24 -3.73
C PRO A 124 6.92 7.87 -3.33
N ILE A 125 6.15 7.04 -2.62
CA ILE A 125 6.57 5.65 -2.29
C ILE A 125 6.64 4.78 -3.54
N VAL A 126 5.71 4.94 -4.48
CA VAL A 126 5.72 4.20 -5.76
C VAL A 126 6.95 4.61 -6.57
N ARG A 127 7.34 5.87 -6.55
CA ARG A 127 8.60 6.33 -7.18
C ARG A 127 9.84 5.67 -6.55
N ARG A 128 9.86 5.47 -5.23
CA ARG A 128 10.93 4.72 -4.56
C ARG A 128 10.95 3.24 -4.94
N LEU A 129 9.78 2.62 -5.13
CA LEU A 129 9.68 1.24 -5.65
C LEU A 129 10.30 1.16 -7.06
N ILE A 130 9.92 2.08 -7.95
CA ILE A 130 10.44 2.12 -9.33
C ILE A 130 11.95 2.35 -9.33
N ASP A 131 12.46 3.31 -8.54
CA ASP A 131 13.89 3.58 -8.41
C ASP A 131 14.66 2.38 -7.85
N TYR A 132 14.09 1.69 -6.86
CA TYR A 132 14.67 0.47 -6.31
C TYR A 132 14.75 -0.64 -7.37
N ALA A 133 13.67 -0.90 -8.11
CA ALA A 133 13.66 -1.89 -9.19
C ALA A 133 14.68 -1.54 -10.28
N HIS A 134 14.71 -0.28 -10.72
CA HIS A 134 15.65 0.22 -11.72
C HIS A 134 17.12 0.01 -11.28
N LYS A 135 17.47 0.31 -10.03
CA LYS A 135 18.81 0.09 -9.47
C LYS A 135 19.15 -1.40 -9.35
N THR A 136 18.18 -2.22 -8.93
CA THR A 136 18.36 -3.67 -8.78
C THR A 136 18.61 -4.35 -10.13
N LEU A 137 18.02 -3.81 -11.19
CA LEU A 137 18.22 -4.25 -12.58
C LEU A 137 19.40 -3.55 -13.27
N HIS A 138 20.35 -2.99 -12.53
CA HIS A 138 21.54 -2.32 -13.08
C HIS A 138 21.23 -1.21 -14.09
N HIS A 139 20.23 -0.39 -13.79
CA HIS A 139 19.78 0.70 -14.65
C HIS A 139 19.21 0.24 -16.01
N ALA A 140 18.56 -0.93 -16.01
CA ALA A 140 17.89 -1.43 -17.20
C ALA A 140 16.84 -0.45 -17.74
N GLY A 141 16.63 -0.49 -19.05
CA GLY A 141 15.66 0.37 -19.73
C GLY A 141 14.24 0.28 -19.17
N VAL A 142 13.41 1.24 -19.54
CA VAL A 142 12.03 1.38 -19.03
C VAL A 142 11.21 0.11 -19.23
N GLN A 143 11.33 -0.55 -20.38
CA GLN A 143 10.58 -1.77 -20.68
C GLN A 143 10.98 -2.92 -19.74
N THR A 144 12.28 -3.14 -19.53
CA THR A 144 12.78 -4.18 -18.62
C THR A 144 12.34 -3.92 -17.18
N THR A 145 12.41 -2.67 -16.73
CA THR A 145 11.97 -2.29 -15.38
C THR A 145 10.46 -2.49 -15.20
N LEU A 146 9.66 -2.10 -16.20
CA LEU A 146 8.21 -2.29 -16.18
C LEU A 146 7.83 -3.77 -16.22
N SER A 147 8.49 -4.58 -17.03
CA SER A 147 8.25 -6.03 -17.08
C SER A 147 8.56 -6.68 -15.74
N HIS A 148 9.64 -6.28 -15.06
CA HIS A 148 9.97 -6.77 -13.72
C HIS A 148 8.94 -6.37 -12.66
N LEU A 149 8.38 -5.16 -12.74
CA LEU A 149 7.36 -4.69 -11.80
C LEU A 149 5.97 -5.28 -12.06
N ARG A 150 5.74 -5.85 -13.25
CA ARG A 150 4.47 -6.46 -13.67
C ARG A 150 4.44 -7.99 -13.54
N GLY A 151 5.62 -8.60 -13.36
CA GLY A 151 5.80 -10.05 -13.29
C GLY A 151 5.89 -10.57 -11.87
#